data_AF-A0A938KGQ8-F1
#
_entry.id   AF-A0A938KGQ8-F1
#
_cell.length_a   1.000
_cell.length_b   1.000
_cell.length_c   1.000
_cell.angle_alpha   90.00
_cell.angle_beta   90.00
_cell.angle_gamma   90.00
#
_symmetry.space_group_name_H-M   'P 1'
#
loop_
_entity.id
_entity.type
_entity.pdbx_description
1 polymer ?
#
loop_
_entity_poly.entity_id
_entity_poly.type
_entity_poly.pdbx_seq_one_letter_code
_entity_poly.pdbx_strand_id
1 'polypeptide(L)'
;MAKRDPNNSDDSIPGTDFPADAPERRRLPPLLRKAWYGLNQAFRRRIAHLGITPDQFTVMRILREAEGLTQRQLTELMSSDPNTVASLL
;
A
#
# COMPACT_ATOMS: atom_id res chain seq x y z
N MET A 1 -13.54 35.45 -45.01
CA MET A 1 -13.49 33.97 -44.98
C MET A 1 -12.17 33.57 -44.33
N ALA A 2 -12.14 33.47 -43.01
CA ALA A 2 -10.93 33.16 -42.25
C ALA A 2 -10.68 31.65 -42.27
N LYS A 3 -9.49 31.23 -42.74
CA LYS A 3 -9.05 29.83 -42.75
C LYS A 3 -9.03 29.31 -41.32
N ARG A 4 -9.76 28.23 -41.06
CA ARG A 4 -9.71 27.47 -39.81
C ARG A 4 -8.48 26.56 -39.89
N ASP A 5 -7.52 26.73 -39.00
CA ASP A 5 -6.34 25.88 -38.94
C ASP A 5 -6.74 24.44 -38.56
N PRO A 6 -6.39 23.42 -39.36
CA PRO A 6 -6.86 22.05 -39.16
C PRO A 6 -6.06 21.27 -38.09
N ASN A 7 -5.18 21.94 -37.32
CA ASN A 7 -4.22 21.28 -36.43
C ASN A 7 -4.42 21.59 -34.94
N ASN A 8 -5.58 22.11 -34.54
CA ASN A 8 -5.91 22.30 -33.12
C ASN A 8 -6.76 21.13 -32.59
N SER A 9 -6.22 19.92 -32.67
CA SER A 9 -6.65 18.79 -31.84
C SER A 9 -5.85 18.89 -30.54
N ASP A 10 -6.42 19.63 -29.59
CA ASP A 10 -6.09 19.52 -28.17
C ASP A 10 -6.52 18.12 -27.69
N ASP A 11 -5.77 17.11 -28.15
CA ASP A 11 -5.86 15.69 -27.75
C ASP A 11 -5.06 15.47 -26.45
N SER A 12 -4.99 16.48 -25.59
CA SER A 12 -4.50 16.29 -24.23
C SER A 12 -5.48 15.35 -23.52
N ILE A 13 -5.04 14.12 -23.24
CA ILE A 13 -5.83 13.17 -22.46
C ILE A 13 -6.14 13.88 -21.13
N PRO A 14 -7.41 14.14 -20.79
CA PRO A 14 -7.75 14.94 -19.63
C PRO A 14 -7.13 14.31 -18.40
N GLY A 15 -6.17 15.02 -17.81
CA GLY A 15 -5.45 14.60 -16.63
C GLY A 15 -3.98 14.26 -16.81
N THR A 16 -3.34 14.30 -18.01
CA THR A 16 -1.88 14.10 -18.15
C THR A 16 -1.01 15.28 -17.69
N ASP A 17 -1.59 16.47 -17.53
CA ASP A 17 -0.84 17.70 -17.19
C ASP A 17 -0.50 17.85 -15.71
N PHE A 18 -1.13 17.06 -14.84
CA PHE A 18 -0.89 17.10 -13.40
C PHE A 18 0.27 16.16 -12.97
N PRO A 19 0.88 16.33 -11.80
CA PRO A 19 1.77 15.31 -11.21
C PRO A 19 1.11 13.94 -10.99
N ALA A 20 1.87 12.85 -10.93
CA ALA A 20 1.34 11.46 -10.84
C ALA A 20 0.38 11.22 -9.65
N ASP A 21 0.61 11.96 -8.58
CA ASP A 21 0.00 11.96 -7.26
C ASP A 21 -1.02 13.10 -7.06
N ALA A 22 -1.24 13.94 -8.08
CA ALA A 22 -2.17 15.05 -7.99
C ALA A 22 -3.59 14.59 -7.59
N PRO A 23 -4.22 15.23 -6.58
CA PRO A 23 -5.52 14.81 -6.04
C PRO A 23 -6.63 14.80 -7.11
N GLU A 24 -6.54 15.67 -8.12
CA GLU A 24 -7.44 15.78 -9.26
C GLU A 24 -7.49 14.49 -10.09
N ARG A 25 -6.38 13.73 -10.10
CA ARG A 25 -6.33 12.42 -10.80
C ARG A 25 -7.03 11.31 -10.03
N ARG A 26 -7.32 11.50 -8.74
CA ARG A 26 -7.92 10.49 -7.83
C ARG A 26 -7.14 9.16 -7.81
N ARG A 27 -5.83 9.21 -8.06
CA ARG A 27 -4.95 8.03 -8.18
C ARG A 27 -4.33 7.57 -6.87
N LEU A 28 -4.52 8.31 -5.78
CA LEU A 28 -3.92 7.98 -4.48
C LEU A 28 -4.30 6.57 -4.00
N PRO A 29 -5.59 6.15 -3.95
CA PRO A 29 -5.93 4.80 -3.51
C PRO A 29 -5.29 3.66 -4.34
N PRO A 30 -5.34 3.66 -5.69
CA PRO A 30 -4.69 2.60 -6.47
C PRO A 30 -3.15 2.66 -6.42
N LEU A 31 -2.53 3.84 -6.34
CA LEU A 31 -1.07 3.96 -6.22
C LEU A 31 -0.58 3.43 -4.87
N LEU A 32 -1.28 3.75 -3.78
CA LEU A 32 -0.96 3.22 -2.45
C LEU A 32 -1.09 1.70 -2.42
N ARG A 33 -2.16 1.15 -3.00
CA ARG A 33 -2.33 -0.30 -3.13
C ARG A 33 -1.19 -0.96 -3.90
N LYS A 34 -0.75 -0.35 -5.01
CA LYS A 34 0.37 -0.85 -5.81
C LYS A 34 1.69 -0.83 -5.02
N ALA A 35 1.98 0.27 -4.32
CA ALA A 35 3.17 0.38 -3.48
C ALA A 35 3.17 -0.65 -2.35
N TRP A 36 2.03 -0.83 -1.68
CA TRP A 36 1.84 -1.82 -0.63
C TRP A 36 2.08 -3.25 -1.10
N TYR A 37 1.52 -3.64 -2.26
CA TYR A 37 1.75 -4.98 -2.81
C TYR A 37 3.21 -5.19 -3.22
N GLY A 38 3.85 -4.19 -3.83
CA GLY A 38 5.27 -4.27 -4.20
C GLY A 38 6.16 -4.48 -2.97
N LEU A 39 5.92 -3.71 -1.91
CA LEU A 39 6.63 -3.85 -0.64
C LEU A 39 6.43 -5.24 -0.02
N ASN A 40 5.18 -5.69 0.08
CA ASN A 40 4.86 -7.01 0.64
C ASN A 40 5.46 -8.15 -0.17
N GLN A 41 5.47 -8.06 -1.51
CA GLN A 41 6.06 -9.07 -2.36
C GLN A 41 7.58 -9.15 -2.18
N ALA A 42 8.25 -8.00 -2.16
CA ALA A 42 9.70 -7.93 -1.92
C ALA A 42 10.05 -8.50 -0.54
N PHE A 43 9.26 -8.15 0.48
CA PHE A 43 9.43 -8.66 1.83
C PHE A 43 9.24 -10.18 1.92
N ARG A 44 8.12 -10.71 1.38
CA ARG A 44 7.84 -12.16 1.32
C ARG A 44 8.97 -12.95 0.69
N ARG A 45 9.53 -12.47 -0.43
CA ARG A 45 10.68 -13.11 -1.09
C ARG A 45 11.90 -13.16 -0.18
N ARG A 46 12.17 -12.08 0.56
CA ARG A 46 13.33 -11.98 1.47
C ARG A 46 13.23 -12.95 2.65
N ILE A 47 12.03 -13.16 3.19
CA ILE A 47 11.82 -14.03 4.36
C ILE A 47 11.40 -15.46 4.02
N ALA A 48 11.28 -15.82 2.73
CA ALA A 48 10.75 -17.11 2.29
C ALA A 48 11.47 -18.33 2.93
N HIS A 49 12.77 -18.20 3.17
CA HIS A 49 13.61 -19.23 3.80
C HIS A 49 13.26 -19.50 5.28
N LEU A 50 12.54 -18.59 5.94
CA LEU A 50 12.15 -18.72 7.35
C LEU A 50 10.86 -19.53 7.53
N GLY A 51 10.11 -19.80 6.46
CA GLY A 51 8.85 -20.57 6.54
C GLY A 51 7.70 -19.85 7.26
N ILE A 52 7.80 -18.54 7.48
CA ILE A 52 6.79 -17.72 8.18
C ILE A 52 6.10 -16.74 7.23
N THR A 53 4.88 -16.35 7.56
CA THR A 53 4.15 -15.28 6.85
C THR A 53 4.63 -13.89 7.30
N PRO A 54 4.38 -12.83 6.50
CA PRO A 54 4.67 -11.46 6.93
C PRO A 54 3.98 -11.04 8.23
N ASP A 55 2.76 -11.53 8.45
CA ASP A 55 1.97 -11.17 9.62
C ASP A 55 2.57 -11.84 10.88
N GLN A 56 2.99 -13.11 10.76
CA GLN A 56 3.76 -13.80 11.81
C GLN A 56 5.07 -13.08 12.14
N PHE A 57 5.81 -12.63 11.12
CA PHE A 57 7.02 -11.83 11.34
C PHE A 57 6.71 -10.54 12.10
N THR A 58 5.64 -9.84 11.71
CA THR A 58 5.26 -8.57 12.34
C THR A 58 4.91 -8.76 13.80
N VAL A 59 4.13 -9.79 14.15
CA VAL A 59 3.82 -10.16 15.54
C VAL A 59 5.11 -10.40 16.33
N MET A 60 6.02 -11.25 15.83
CA MET A 60 7.26 -11.57 16.51
C MET A 60 8.16 -10.35 16.72
N ARG A 61 8.21 -9.43 15.74
CA ARG A 61 8.96 -8.18 15.85
C ARG A 61 8.40 -7.30 16.98
N ILE A 62 7.08 -7.12 17.03
CA ILE A 62 6.42 -6.29 18.04
C ILE A 62 6.62 -6.88 19.44
N LEU A 63 6.40 -8.18 19.61
CA LEU A 63 6.60 -8.87 20.89
C LEU A 63 8.07 -8.83 21.34
N ARG A 64 9.01 -8.71 20.40
CA ARG A 64 10.43 -8.55 20.71
C ARG A 64 10.82 -7.11 21.08
N GLU A 65 10.09 -6.11 20.58
CA GLU A 65 10.35 -4.69 20.86
C GLU A 65 9.61 -4.18 22.11
N ALA A 66 8.52 -4.85 22.51
CA ALA A 66 7.71 -4.48 23.66
C ALA A 66 7.27 -5.71 24.46
N GLU A 67 7.47 -5.65 25.77
CA GLU A 67 7.08 -6.71 26.71
C GLU A 67 5.68 -6.46 27.28
N GLY A 68 5.01 -7.54 27.70
CA GLY A 68 3.74 -7.46 28.44
C GLY A 68 2.54 -6.97 27.63
N LEU A 69 2.58 -7.04 26.30
CA LEU A 69 1.46 -6.62 25.46
C LEU A 69 0.27 -7.56 25.60
N THR A 70 -0.91 -6.96 25.79
CA THR A 70 -2.19 -7.66 25.60
C THR A 70 -2.48 -7.86 24.11
N GLN A 71 -3.34 -8.83 23.79
CA GLN A 71 -3.78 -9.07 22.40
C GLN A 71 -4.45 -7.83 21.76
N ARG A 72 -5.17 -7.02 22.56
CA ARG A 72 -5.76 -5.76 22.08
C ARG A 72 -4.68 -4.76 21.67
N GLN A 73 -3.68 -4.56 22.52
CA GLN A 73 -2.56 -3.66 22.22
C GLN A 73 -1.79 -4.13 20.99
N LEU A 74 -1.58 -5.45 20.84
CA LEU A 74 -0.95 -6.02 19.64
C LEU A 74 -1.78 -5.74 18.37
N THR A 75 -3.11 -5.87 18.46
CA THR A 75 -4.02 -5.57 17.34
C THR A 75 -3.95 -4.10 16.92
N GLU A 76 -3.95 -3.20 17.90
CA GLU A 76 -3.81 -1.75 17.68
C GLU A 76 -2.45 -1.41 17.03
N LEU A 77 -1.35 -2.01 17.51
CA LEU A 77 0.00 -1.81 16.95
C LEU A 77 0.15 -2.35 15.53
N MET A 78 -0.54 -3.45 15.20
CA MET A 78 -0.52 -4.02 13.86
C MET A 78 -1.45 -3.31 12.88
N SER A 79 -2.31 -2.39 13.34
CA SER A 79 -3.40 -1.81 12.54
C SER A 79 -4.18 -2.88 11.75
N SER A 80 -4.32 -4.05 12.38
CA SER A 80 -4.92 -5.25 11.80
C SER A 80 -6.25 -5.54 12.48
N ASP A 81 -7.07 -6.39 11.88
CA ASP A 81 -8.29 -6.82 12.55
C ASP A 81 -7.99 -7.86 13.65
N PRO A 82 -8.82 -7.93 14.71
CA PRO A 82 -8.60 -8.86 15.82
C PRO A 82 -8.59 -10.33 15.41
N ASN A 83 -9.31 -10.72 14.36
CA ASN A 83 -9.40 -12.13 13.94
C ASN A 83 -8.09 -12.58 13.30
N THR A 84 -7.46 -11.72 12.50
CA THR A 84 -6.12 -11.94 11.96
C THR A 84 -5.10 -12.13 13.08
N VAL A 85 -5.12 -11.28 14.11
CA VAL A 85 -4.19 -11.40 15.25
C VAL A 85 -4.49 -12.64 16.10
N ALA A 86 -5.76 -12.94 16.36
CA ALA A 86 -6.17 -14.15 17.09
C ALA A 86 -5.80 -15.45 16.37
N SER A 87 -5.78 -15.45 15.04
CA SER A 87 -5.40 -16.65 14.26
C SER A 87 -3.88 -16.88 14.22
N LEU A 88 -3.08 -15.89 14.65
CA LEU A 88 -1.61 -15.95 14.69
C LEU A 88 -1.06 -16.44 16.03
N LEU A 89 -1.88 -16.47 17.08
CA LEU A 89 -1.52 -16.77 18.47
C LEU A 89 -2.34 -17.94 19.00
#